data_AF-A0A841SYG7-F1
#
_entry.id   AF-A0A841SYG7-F1
#
_cell.length_a   1.000
_cell.length_b   1.000
_cell.length_c   1.000
_cell.angle_alpha   90.00
_cell.angle_beta   90.00
_cell.angle_gamma   90.00
#
_symmetry.space_group_name_H-M   'P 1'
#
loop_
_entity.id
_entity.type
_entity.pdbx_description
1 polymer ?
#
loop_
_entity_poly.entity_id
_entity_poly.type
_entity_poly.pdbx_seq_one_letter_code
_entity_poly.pdbx_strand_id
1 'polypeptide(L)'
;MRISLKELSRFGLLVGTIFVLFLILVLLRSPSASAAASAPASESKTPSAYTPYVTTASYLNVRAAPSNKSKIIDVVKKGTVLSIAGKLKNGWLQLEGKGYVHGGYATPQNGKQKAQILSYSKATAKSEAAVTAAGVGDAQGDSGLTVEDLKDIFKGTGFENQGLEEAILQVEEDYGINAYFTIAVMRLESGNGKSKLAKTRNNLFGLNSSKGYVKFATKEASVRRFGELISKNYIGKGLTTIDKIGKKYCPPNSKWASKVKGIMKTDYRSTA
;
A
#
# COMPACT_ATOMS: atom_id res chain seq x y z
N MET A 1 -24.93 -2.08 11.52
CA MET A 1 -25.70 -3.09 10.76
C MET A 1 -24.72 -4.05 10.12
N ARG A 2 -25.06 -5.34 10.05
CA ARG A 2 -24.15 -6.50 10.12
C ARG A 2 -23.54 -6.85 8.76
N ILE A 3 -22.22 -7.11 8.71
CA ILE A 3 -21.58 -7.92 7.66
C ILE A 3 -21.07 -9.20 8.35
N SER A 4 -21.66 -10.35 8.00
CA SER A 4 -21.27 -11.68 8.46
C SER A 4 -20.29 -12.31 7.46
N LEU A 5 -19.19 -12.86 7.96
CA LEU A 5 -18.05 -13.42 7.22
C LEU A 5 -18.30 -14.84 6.64
N LYS A 6 -19.56 -15.23 6.37
CA LYS A 6 -19.91 -16.63 6.07
C LYS A 6 -19.97 -17.06 4.59
N GLU A 7 -19.77 -16.17 3.62
CA GLU A 7 -19.89 -16.54 2.19
C GLU A 7 -18.52 -16.72 1.50
N LEU A 8 -17.67 -17.61 2.02
CA LEU A 8 -16.41 -18.01 1.37
C LEU A 8 -16.13 -19.52 1.56
N SER A 9 -17.10 -20.37 1.24
CA SER A 9 -16.83 -21.80 1.04
C SER A 9 -17.84 -22.38 0.07
N ARG A 10 -17.50 -22.34 -1.22
CA ARG A 10 -17.95 -23.24 -2.29
C ARG A 10 -17.45 -22.70 -3.62
N PHE A 11 -16.45 -23.37 -4.17
CA PHE A 11 -16.03 -23.50 -5.58
C PHE A 11 -14.50 -23.55 -5.67
N GLY A 12 -14.00 -24.78 -5.66
CA GLY A 12 -12.59 -25.11 -5.87
C GLY A 12 -12.42 -26.61 -6.01
N LEU A 13 -12.67 -27.13 -7.21
CA LEU A 13 -12.20 -28.44 -7.66
C LEU A 13 -12.01 -28.40 -9.20
N LEU A 14 -10.99 -29.11 -9.69
CA LEU A 14 -10.46 -29.20 -11.07
C LEU A 14 -9.57 -28.01 -11.50
N VAL A 15 -8.33 -28.14 -11.99
CA VAL A 15 -7.62 -29.13 -12.86
C VAL A 15 -6.10 -29.00 -12.56
N GLY A 16 -5.25 -30.03 -12.34
CA GLY A 16 -4.69 -31.02 -13.28
C GLY A 16 -3.46 -30.48 -14.07
N THR A 17 -2.24 -30.54 -13.52
CA THR A 17 -1.11 -31.47 -13.86
C THR A 17 -0.59 -31.50 -15.31
N ILE A 18 0.62 -30.94 -15.57
CA ILE A 18 1.56 -31.27 -16.67
C ILE A 18 3.00 -30.90 -16.16
N PHE A 19 3.90 -31.83 -15.75
CA PHE A 19 4.90 -32.62 -16.50
C PHE A 19 5.84 -31.74 -17.39
N VAL A 20 7.17 -31.85 -17.54
CA VAL A 20 8.28 -32.66 -17.02
C VAL A 20 9.59 -32.10 -17.65
N LEU A 21 10.73 -32.34 -16.98
CA LEU A 21 12.15 -32.36 -17.44
C LEU A 21 12.67 -31.41 -18.54
N PHE A 22 13.80 -30.76 -18.26
CA PHE A 22 15.01 -30.90 -19.09
C PHE A 22 16.27 -30.76 -18.21
N LEU A 23 16.88 -31.90 -17.91
CA LEU A 23 18.17 -32.06 -17.23
C LEU A 23 19.09 -32.73 -18.27
N ILE A 24 20.13 -32.05 -18.75
CA ILE A 24 21.26 -32.70 -19.42
C ILE A 24 22.56 -32.18 -18.83
N LEU A 25 23.32 -33.18 -18.41
CA LEU A 25 24.60 -33.24 -17.71
C LEU A 25 25.75 -33.13 -18.72
N VAL A 26 26.76 -32.29 -18.47
CA VAL A 26 28.13 -32.57 -18.91
C VAL A 26 29.07 -32.22 -17.76
N LEU A 27 29.71 -33.26 -17.23
CA LEU A 27 30.77 -33.22 -16.23
C LEU A 27 32.13 -33.43 -16.91
N LEU A 28 33.16 -33.03 -16.15
CA LEU A 28 34.56 -33.48 -16.11
C LEU A 28 35.62 -32.69 -16.91
N ARG A 29 36.39 -31.86 -16.18
CA ARG A 29 37.80 -32.18 -15.80
C ARG A 29 38.41 -31.16 -14.82
N SER A 30 39.01 -31.70 -13.75
CA SER A 30 40.06 -31.13 -12.87
C SER A 30 41.14 -32.24 -12.71
N PRO A 31 42.38 -32.04 -12.20
CA PRO A 31 42.86 -30.95 -11.32
C PRO A 31 44.33 -30.46 -11.55
N SER A 32 44.76 -29.54 -10.67
CA SER A 32 46.12 -29.44 -10.05
C SER A 32 47.07 -28.29 -10.45
N ALA A 33 47.07 -27.27 -9.57
CA ALA A 33 48.15 -26.43 -9.01
C ALA A 33 49.51 -26.23 -9.71
N SER A 34 49.91 -24.97 -9.87
CA SER A 34 51.12 -24.41 -9.24
C SER A 34 51.04 -22.88 -9.15
N ALA A 35 51.51 -22.34 -8.04
CA ALA A 35 51.33 -20.97 -7.58
C ALA A 35 52.59 -20.10 -7.80
N ALA A 36 52.36 -18.78 -7.91
CA ALA A 36 53.20 -17.63 -7.54
C ALA A 36 53.16 -16.56 -8.65
N ALA A 37 53.13 -15.25 -8.40
CA ALA A 37 52.86 -14.43 -7.23
C ALA A 37 52.84 -13.00 -7.78
N SER A 38 51.73 -12.27 -7.64
CA SER A 38 51.78 -10.81 -7.61
C SER A 38 50.64 -10.31 -6.71
N ALA A 39 51.04 -9.73 -5.59
CA ALA A 39 50.24 -9.23 -4.49
C ALA A 39 49.26 -8.09 -4.92
N PRO A 40 48.26 -7.79 -4.07
CA PRO A 40 46.96 -7.27 -4.48
C PRO A 40 46.93 -5.75 -4.59
N ALA A 41 46.24 -5.24 -5.62
CA ALA A 41 45.79 -3.86 -5.65
C ALA A 41 44.64 -3.69 -4.66
N SER A 42 44.80 -2.72 -3.77
CA SER A 42 43.84 -2.27 -2.77
C SER A 42 42.46 -1.99 -3.35
N GLU A 43 41.48 -2.84 -3.05
CA GLU A 43 40.07 -2.47 -3.14
C GLU A 43 39.61 -1.80 -1.84
N SER A 44 39.25 -0.53 -1.98
CA SER A 44 38.67 0.35 -0.96
C SER A 44 37.42 -0.27 -0.31
N LYS A 45 37.54 -0.71 0.94
CA LYS A 45 36.38 -1.00 1.81
C LYS A 45 35.81 0.30 2.36
N THR A 46 34.74 0.79 1.75
CA THR A 46 33.84 1.77 2.39
C THR A 46 32.79 0.99 3.21
N PRO A 47 32.59 1.27 4.51
CA PRO A 47 31.63 0.55 5.32
C PRO A 47 30.21 0.93 4.88
N SER A 48 29.49 -0.03 4.29
CA SER A 48 28.17 0.24 3.77
C SER A 48 27.06 -0.01 4.81
N ALA A 49 26.21 0.99 5.00
CA ALA A 49 25.19 1.05 6.05
C ALA A 49 23.90 0.29 5.69
N TYR A 50 23.98 -1.02 5.46
CA TYR A 50 22.82 -1.86 5.13
C TYR A 50 22.24 -2.56 6.35
N THR A 51 20.90 -2.68 6.38
CA THR A 51 20.20 -3.46 7.39
C THR A 51 19.64 -4.75 6.77
N PRO A 52 19.96 -5.94 7.32
CA PRO A 52 19.45 -7.20 6.78
C PRO A 52 17.98 -7.42 7.16
N TYR A 53 17.15 -7.74 6.17
CA TYR A 53 15.74 -8.12 6.34
C TYR A 53 15.49 -9.53 5.78
N VAL A 54 14.66 -10.32 6.45
CA VAL A 54 14.23 -11.65 6.01
C VAL A 54 12.83 -11.58 5.44
N THR A 55 12.63 -12.13 4.26
CA THR A 55 11.32 -12.19 3.59
C THR A 55 10.37 -13.20 4.26
N THR A 56 9.12 -12.80 4.47
CA THR A 56 8.11 -13.62 5.15
C THR A 56 7.08 -14.25 4.20
N ALA A 57 6.88 -13.67 3.01
CA ALA A 57 5.98 -14.19 1.97
C ALA A 57 6.62 -15.33 1.16
N SER A 58 5.82 -16.30 0.70
CA SER A 58 6.27 -17.43 -0.15
C SER A 58 7.07 -16.96 -1.37
N TYR A 59 6.56 -15.91 -2.03
CA TYR A 59 7.22 -15.17 -3.10
C TYR A 59 6.97 -13.67 -2.87
N LEU A 60 8.02 -12.85 -2.99
CA LEU A 60 7.96 -11.41 -2.82
C LEU A 60 8.50 -10.72 -4.07
N ASN A 61 7.68 -9.86 -4.67
CA ASN A 61 8.04 -9.12 -5.87
C ASN A 61 9.00 -7.97 -5.52
N VAL A 62 10.13 -7.92 -6.23
CA VAL A 62 11.02 -6.76 -6.29
C VAL A 62 10.57 -5.91 -7.47
N ARG A 63 10.34 -4.62 -7.22
CA ARG A 63 9.77 -3.71 -8.21
C ARG A 63 10.71 -2.57 -8.55
N ALA A 64 10.60 -2.04 -9.76
CA ALA A 64 11.44 -0.94 -10.23
C ALA A 64 11.23 0.36 -9.43
N ALA A 65 10.05 0.54 -8.85
CA ALA A 65 9.66 1.70 -8.04
C ALA A 65 8.86 1.23 -6.82
N PRO A 66 8.79 2.02 -5.74
CA PRO A 66 8.10 1.66 -4.49
C PRO A 66 6.57 1.77 -4.62
N SER A 67 6.01 1.07 -5.61
CA SER A 67 4.59 1.08 -5.93
C SER A 67 4.18 -0.28 -6.49
N ASN A 68 2.97 -0.74 -6.17
CA ASN A 68 2.44 -2.02 -6.66
C ASN A 68 2.02 -2.00 -8.15
N LYS A 69 1.95 -0.81 -8.77
CA LYS A 69 1.76 -0.61 -10.22
C LYS A 69 3.07 -0.63 -10.99
N SER A 70 4.19 -0.56 -10.28
CA SER A 70 5.52 -0.60 -10.89
C SER A 70 5.82 -1.96 -11.51
N LYS A 71 6.62 -1.95 -12.58
CA LYS A 71 7.18 -3.14 -13.20
C LYS A 71 7.85 -4.03 -12.14
N ILE A 72 7.48 -5.31 -12.14
CA ILE A 72 8.19 -6.34 -11.38
C ILE A 72 9.49 -6.61 -12.13
N ILE A 73 10.61 -6.44 -11.43
CA ILE A 73 11.95 -6.65 -12.01
C ILE A 73 12.58 -7.93 -11.50
N ASP A 74 12.12 -8.47 -10.36
CA ASP A 74 12.58 -9.75 -9.82
C ASP A 74 11.56 -10.32 -8.80
N VAL A 75 11.72 -11.58 -8.41
CA VAL A 75 10.89 -12.28 -7.41
C VAL A 75 11.77 -13.12 -6.48
N VAL A 76 11.72 -12.82 -5.18
CA VAL A 76 12.50 -13.52 -4.15
C VAL A 76 11.64 -14.48 -3.34
N LYS A 77 12.22 -15.61 -2.89
CA LYS A 77 11.50 -16.64 -2.12
C LYS A 77 11.49 -16.32 -0.62
N LYS A 78 10.54 -16.89 0.12
CA LYS A 78 10.50 -16.83 1.59
C LYS A 78 11.84 -17.22 2.21
N GLY A 79 12.25 -16.50 3.26
CA GLY A 79 13.50 -16.74 3.97
C GLY A 79 14.73 -16.11 3.30
N THR A 80 14.59 -15.51 2.11
CA THR A 80 15.67 -14.74 1.48
C THR A 80 16.04 -13.55 2.35
N VAL A 81 17.33 -13.35 2.56
CA VAL A 81 17.91 -12.19 3.23
C VAL A 81 18.13 -11.07 2.22
N LEU A 82 17.62 -9.88 2.52
CA LEU A 82 17.71 -8.68 1.70
C LEU A 82 18.58 -7.62 2.39
N SER A 83 19.52 -7.05 1.64
CA SER A 83 20.27 -5.86 2.06
C SER A 83 19.44 -4.62 1.82
N ILE A 84 18.91 -4.02 2.88
CA ILE A 84 18.05 -2.83 2.79
C ILE A 84 18.89 -1.57 3.02
N ALA A 85 18.92 -0.71 2.00
CA ALA A 85 19.55 0.61 2.03
C ALA A 85 18.72 1.63 2.82
N GLY A 86 17.40 1.49 2.80
CA GLY A 86 16.52 2.38 3.55
C GLY A 86 15.07 1.94 3.50
N LYS A 87 14.29 2.47 4.43
CA LYS A 87 12.84 2.32 4.48
C LYS A 87 12.20 3.63 4.03
N LEU A 88 11.33 3.57 3.05
CA LEU A 88 10.56 4.75 2.65
C LEU A 88 9.42 4.98 3.64
N LYS A 89 9.01 6.24 3.78
CA LYS A 89 7.84 6.62 4.60
C LYS A 89 6.57 5.88 4.17
N ASN A 90 6.43 5.59 2.87
CA ASN A 90 5.34 4.79 2.31
C ASN A 90 5.50 3.27 2.55
N GLY A 91 6.39 2.83 3.45
CA GLY A 91 6.47 1.43 3.89
C GLY A 91 7.20 0.49 2.93
N TRP A 92 7.74 0.98 1.81
CA TRP A 92 8.61 0.19 0.93
C TRP A 92 10.04 0.15 1.49
N LEU A 93 10.75 -0.93 1.20
CA LEU A 93 12.16 -1.10 1.53
C LEU A 93 12.95 -1.02 0.22
N GLN A 94 13.93 -0.12 0.18
CA GLN A 94 14.86 0.02 -0.93
C GLN A 94 16.00 -0.97 -0.77
N LEU A 95 16.25 -1.78 -1.81
CA LEU A 95 17.36 -2.72 -1.84
C LEU A 95 18.68 -1.99 -2.19
N GLU A 96 19.79 -2.52 -1.69
CA GLU A 96 21.16 -2.05 -1.98
C GLU A 96 21.46 -1.90 -3.48
N GLY A 97 21.05 -2.88 -4.29
CA GLY A 97 21.30 -2.86 -5.73
C GLY A 97 20.34 -1.92 -6.44
N LYS A 98 19.18 -2.47 -6.84
CA LYS A 98 18.07 -1.72 -7.45
C LYS A 98 16.75 -2.40 -7.12
N GLY A 99 15.74 -1.58 -6.92
CA GLY A 99 14.37 -2.01 -6.71
C GLY A 99 13.88 -1.94 -5.28
N TYR A 100 12.60 -2.24 -5.14
CA TYR A 100 11.85 -2.03 -3.92
C TYR A 100 10.99 -3.24 -3.61
N VAL A 101 10.92 -3.61 -2.33
CA VAL A 101 9.98 -4.61 -1.83
C VAL A 101 9.03 -3.97 -0.83
N HIS A 102 7.81 -4.48 -0.77
CA HIS A 102 6.84 -3.97 0.19
C HIS A 102 7.21 -4.43 1.61
N GLY A 103 7.46 -3.49 2.51
CA GLY A 103 8.01 -3.76 3.85
C GLY A 103 7.10 -4.55 4.77
N GLY A 104 5.81 -4.70 4.43
CA GLY A 104 4.90 -5.61 5.13
C GLY A 104 5.25 -7.10 4.97
N TYR A 105 6.14 -7.45 4.05
CA TYR A 105 6.53 -8.84 3.75
C TYR A 105 8.00 -9.15 4.06
N ALA A 106 8.64 -8.31 4.87
CA ALA A 106 10.02 -8.54 5.32
C ALA A 106 10.23 -8.03 6.75
N THR A 107 11.03 -8.73 7.54
CA THR A 107 11.31 -8.41 8.96
C THR A 107 12.81 -8.28 9.21
N PRO A 108 13.27 -7.33 10.06
CA PRO A 108 14.71 -7.19 10.36
C PRO A 108 15.27 -8.47 10.96
N GLN A 109 16.41 -8.94 10.44
CA GLN A 109 17.00 -10.22 10.86
C GLN A 109 17.47 -10.23 12.33
N ASN A 110 17.90 -9.08 12.86
CA ASN A 110 18.47 -8.96 14.22
C ASN A 110 17.60 -8.18 15.22
N GLY A 111 16.30 -8.00 14.95
CA GLY A 111 15.32 -7.51 15.93
C GLY A 111 15.50 -6.09 16.51
N LYS A 112 16.61 -5.38 16.27
CA LYS A 112 16.90 -4.08 16.93
C LYS A 112 17.44 -2.96 16.03
N GLN A 113 17.76 -3.20 14.77
CA GLN A 113 18.16 -2.12 13.83
C GLN A 113 17.12 -2.01 12.72
N LYS A 114 16.47 -0.84 12.62
CA LYS A 114 15.53 -0.50 11.55
C LYS A 114 16.29 0.29 10.48
N ALA A 115 16.05 -0.04 9.21
CA ALA A 115 16.62 0.73 8.11
C ALA A 115 16.24 2.22 8.21
N GLN A 116 17.17 3.10 7.83
CA GLN A 116 16.96 4.54 7.92
C GLN A 116 15.79 5.01 7.05
N ILE A 117 15.06 6.03 7.51
CA ILE A 117 13.89 6.53 6.78
C ILE A 117 14.36 7.41 5.62
N LEU A 118 14.12 6.97 4.38
CA LEU A 118 14.38 7.75 3.18
C LEU A 118 13.11 8.49 2.74
N SER A 119 13.25 9.77 2.41
CA SER A 119 12.23 10.55 1.72
C SER A 119 12.34 10.29 0.22
N TYR A 120 11.33 9.65 -0.36
CA TYR A 120 11.21 9.53 -1.82
C TYR A 120 10.50 10.78 -2.34
N SER A 121 11.22 11.64 -3.07
CA SER A 121 10.62 12.65 -3.94
C SER A 121 10.46 12.02 -5.32
N LYS A 122 9.21 11.82 -5.75
CA LYS A 122 8.91 11.52 -7.15
C LYS A 122 9.43 12.70 -7.97
N ALA A 123 10.40 12.47 -8.84
CA ALA A 123 10.86 13.49 -9.77
C ALA A 123 9.65 14.03 -10.55
N THR A 124 9.49 15.35 -10.46
CA THR A 124 8.46 16.17 -11.08
C THR A 124 8.46 15.98 -12.58
N ALA A 125 7.35 15.45 -13.12
CA ALA A 125 6.96 15.62 -14.51
C ALA A 125 5.53 16.14 -14.52
N LYS A 126 5.42 17.47 -14.51
CA LYS A 126 4.20 18.22 -14.77
C LYS A 126 3.84 17.97 -16.25
N SER A 127 2.80 17.20 -16.53
CA SER A 127 2.12 17.24 -17.83
C SER A 127 0.76 17.93 -17.64
N GLU A 128 0.84 19.25 -17.74
CA GLU A 128 -0.27 20.19 -17.82
C GLU A 128 -0.87 20.10 -19.22
N ALA A 129 -1.70 19.07 -19.48
CA ALA A 129 -2.54 18.97 -20.69
C ALA A 129 -3.55 17.80 -20.57
N ALA A 130 -4.55 17.95 -19.68
CA ALA A 130 -5.91 17.36 -19.76
C ALA A 130 -6.65 17.51 -18.41
N VAL A 131 -6.64 18.69 -17.80
CA VAL A 131 -7.43 18.95 -16.58
C VAL A 131 -8.84 19.39 -16.98
N THR A 132 -9.57 18.51 -17.64
CA THR A 132 -10.99 18.72 -17.94
C THR A 132 -11.81 18.19 -16.75
N ALA A 133 -12.29 19.06 -15.85
CA ALA A 133 -13.42 18.84 -14.93
C ALA A 133 -13.51 17.50 -14.16
N ALA A 134 -12.42 16.71 -14.05
CA ALA A 134 -12.40 15.33 -13.57
C ALA A 134 -11.80 15.17 -12.17
N GLY A 135 -11.49 16.28 -11.49
CA GLY A 135 -10.99 16.27 -10.10
C GLY A 135 -12.03 15.88 -9.05
N VAL A 136 -13.30 15.75 -9.44
CA VAL A 136 -14.33 15.00 -8.68
C VAL A 136 -14.49 13.62 -9.32
N GLY A 137 -13.38 12.88 -9.44
CA GLY A 137 -13.41 11.48 -9.85
C GLY A 137 -14.39 10.68 -9.00
N ASP A 138 -14.86 9.55 -9.52
CA ASP A 138 -15.72 8.66 -8.74
C ASP A 138 -14.90 7.98 -7.61
N ALA A 139 -15.36 6.85 -7.06
CA ALA A 139 -14.58 6.14 -6.03
C ALA A 139 -13.16 5.70 -6.48
N GLN A 140 -12.89 5.70 -7.78
CA GLN A 140 -11.60 5.37 -8.38
C GLN A 140 -11.11 6.50 -9.29
N GLY A 141 -9.80 6.74 -9.28
CA GLY A 141 -9.15 7.77 -10.10
C GLY A 141 -8.13 8.56 -9.29
N ASP A 142 -7.27 9.31 -9.99
CA ASP A 142 -6.33 10.23 -9.35
C ASP A 142 -7.09 11.45 -8.82
N SER A 143 -6.81 11.84 -7.58
CA SER A 143 -7.38 13.04 -6.96
C SER A 143 -6.58 14.30 -7.29
N GLY A 144 -5.29 14.16 -7.61
CA GLY A 144 -4.36 15.29 -7.70
C GLY A 144 -3.99 15.91 -6.35
N LEU A 145 -4.46 15.37 -5.22
CA LEU A 145 -4.19 15.92 -3.88
C LEU A 145 -2.73 15.72 -3.45
N THR A 146 -2.19 16.74 -2.79
CA THR A 146 -0.89 16.71 -2.12
C THR A 146 -1.04 16.58 -0.61
N VAL A 147 0.07 16.41 0.11
CA VAL A 147 0.06 16.40 1.58
C VAL A 147 -0.40 17.75 2.13
N GLU A 148 -0.01 18.84 1.46
CA GLU A 148 -0.35 20.21 1.81
C GLU A 148 -1.87 20.44 1.68
N ASP A 149 -2.47 20.00 0.57
CA ASP A 149 -3.93 20.05 0.39
C ASP A 149 -4.67 19.30 1.50
N LEU A 150 -4.16 18.13 1.89
CA LEU A 150 -4.77 17.33 2.97
C LEU A 150 -4.65 18.00 4.33
N LYS A 151 -3.53 18.67 4.63
CA LYS A 151 -3.39 19.45 5.88
C LYS A 151 -4.45 20.56 5.94
N ASP A 152 -4.67 21.25 4.83
CA ASP A 152 -5.69 22.31 4.76
C ASP A 152 -7.12 21.74 4.89
N ILE A 153 -7.42 20.63 4.19
CA ILE A 153 -8.69 19.91 4.32
C ILE A 153 -8.94 19.46 5.77
N PHE A 154 -7.90 19.04 6.51
CA PHE A 154 -8.02 18.50 7.86
C PHE A 154 -8.01 19.54 8.97
N LYS A 155 -7.67 20.79 8.68
CA LYS A 155 -7.65 21.88 9.66
C LYS A 155 -8.96 21.99 10.45
N GLY A 156 -8.88 22.01 11.77
CA GLY A 156 -10.05 22.13 12.67
C GLY A 156 -10.89 20.83 12.81
N THR A 157 -10.42 19.72 12.24
CA THR A 157 -11.07 18.41 12.34
C THR A 157 -10.33 17.49 13.32
N GLY A 158 -10.90 16.32 13.63
CA GLY A 158 -10.22 15.28 14.42
C GLY A 158 -9.15 14.50 13.65
N PHE A 159 -8.84 14.91 12.41
CA PHE A 159 -7.83 14.33 11.53
C PHE A 159 -6.51 15.09 11.55
N GLU A 160 -6.54 16.37 11.97
CA GLU A 160 -5.37 17.23 12.01
C GLU A 160 -4.27 16.63 12.91
N ASN A 161 -3.03 16.62 12.41
CA ASN A 161 -1.86 16.10 13.12
C ASN A 161 -2.00 14.62 13.53
N GLN A 162 -2.67 13.80 12.71
CA GLN A 162 -2.84 12.36 12.94
C GLN A 162 -2.07 11.47 11.94
N GLY A 163 -1.26 12.05 11.05
CA GLY A 163 -0.48 11.32 10.03
C GLY A 163 -1.34 10.64 8.97
N LEU A 164 -2.55 11.16 8.74
CA LEU A 164 -3.53 10.56 7.82
C LEU A 164 -3.25 10.92 6.37
N GLU A 165 -2.57 12.03 6.16
CA GLU A 165 -2.23 12.60 4.87
C GLU A 165 -1.50 11.56 4.01
N GLU A 166 -0.39 11.01 4.52
CA GLU A 166 0.38 10.00 3.81
C GLU A 166 -0.38 8.68 3.68
N ALA A 167 -1.19 8.31 4.66
CA ALA A 167 -1.96 7.07 4.61
C ALA A 167 -3.03 7.11 3.51
N ILE A 168 -3.66 8.27 3.30
CA ILE A 168 -4.71 8.48 2.29
C ILE A 168 -4.11 8.52 0.89
N LEU A 169 -3.05 9.32 0.68
CA LEU A 169 -2.37 9.35 -0.62
C LEU A 169 -1.79 7.99 -0.98
N GLN A 170 -1.33 7.23 0.01
CA GLN A 170 -0.87 5.87 -0.23
C GLN A 170 -2.01 4.91 -0.62
N VAL A 171 -3.20 5.04 -0.05
CA VAL A 171 -4.37 4.25 -0.47
C VAL A 171 -4.74 4.55 -1.93
N GLU A 172 -4.65 5.81 -2.34
CA GLU A 172 -4.83 6.20 -3.75
C GLU A 172 -3.75 5.62 -4.66
N GLU A 173 -2.49 5.75 -4.27
CA GLU A 173 -1.36 5.22 -5.04
C GLU A 173 -1.47 3.70 -5.21
N ASP A 174 -1.65 2.97 -4.11
CA ASP A 174 -1.66 1.52 -4.08
C ASP A 174 -2.91 0.93 -4.75
N TYR A 175 -4.09 1.53 -4.56
CA TYR A 175 -5.35 0.91 -5.00
C TYR A 175 -6.07 1.65 -6.11
N GLY A 176 -5.60 2.85 -6.48
CA GLY A 176 -6.33 3.75 -7.39
C GLY A 176 -7.61 4.30 -6.77
N ILE A 177 -7.79 4.20 -5.45
CA ILE A 177 -8.97 4.71 -4.74
C ILE A 177 -8.82 6.22 -4.61
N ASN A 178 -9.74 6.99 -5.19
CA ASN A 178 -9.65 8.44 -5.16
C ASN A 178 -9.55 8.98 -3.71
N ALA A 179 -8.59 9.86 -3.43
CA ALA A 179 -8.34 10.35 -2.07
C ALA A 179 -9.52 11.16 -1.52
N TYR A 180 -10.21 11.97 -2.34
CA TYR A 180 -11.44 12.64 -1.92
C TYR A 180 -12.52 11.64 -1.52
N PHE A 181 -12.65 10.51 -2.23
CA PHE A 181 -13.59 9.46 -1.84
C PHE A 181 -13.26 8.88 -0.47
N THR A 182 -11.97 8.58 -0.22
CA THR A 182 -11.51 8.09 1.09
C THR A 182 -11.83 9.10 2.20
N ILE A 183 -11.51 10.38 1.99
CA ILE A 183 -11.78 11.47 2.95
C ILE A 183 -13.28 11.62 3.19
N ALA A 184 -14.10 11.59 2.15
CA ALA A 184 -15.54 11.77 2.25
C ALA A 184 -16.20 10.67 3.08
N VAL A 185 -15.84 9.40 2.85
CA VAL A 185 -16.33 8.29 3.66
C VAL A 185 -15.80 8.43 5.10
N MET A 186 -14.51 8.73 5.27
CA MET A 186 -13.90 8.92 6.59
C MET A 186 -14.62 10.01 7.40
N ARG A 187 -14.91 11.17 6.80
CA ARG A 187 -15.67 12.27 7.40
C ARG A 187 -17.07 11.83 7.82
N LEU A 188 -17.80 11.18 6.90
CA LEU A 188 -19.18 10.77 7.10
C LEU A 188 -19.30 9.74 8.23
N GLU A 189 -18.41 8.74 8.27
CA GLU A 189 -18.47 7.63 9.22
C GLU A 189 -17.93 8.01 10.62
N SER A 190 -17.04 9.00 10.71
CA SER A 190 -16.43 9.42 11.98
C SER A 190 -16.90 10.77 12.52
N GLY A 191 -17.76 11.49 11.78
CA GLY A 191 -18.14 12.86 12.12
C GLY A 191 -16.93 13.78 12.18
N ASN A 192 -16.17 13.84 11.08
CA ASN A 192 -14.89 14.59 11.01
C ASN A 192 -13.87 14.16 12.09
N GLY A 193 -13.81 12.86 12.41
CA GLY A 193 -12.89 12.30 13.40
C GLY A 193 -13.30 12.53 14.86
N LYS A 194 -14.47 13.14 15.11
CA LYS A 194 -14.89 13.55 16.46
C LYS A 194 -15.72 12.49 17.19
N SER A 195 -16.15 11.42 16.52
CA SER A 195 -16.94 10.35 17.14
C SER A 195 -16.19 9.63 18.26
N LYS A 196 -16.95 9.09 19.23
CA LYS A 196 -16.37 8.29 20.33
C LYS A 196 -15.55 7.12 19.81
N LEU A 197 -16.01 6.46 18.76
CA LEU A 197 -15.33 5.31 18.16
C LEU A 197 -13.99 5.72 17.51
N ALA A 198 -13.97 6.85 16.79
CA ALA A 198 -12.75 7.40 16.21
C ALA A 198 -11.71 7.75 17.30
N LYS A 199 -12.15 8.38 18.40
CA LYS A 199 -11.27 8.79 19.50
C LYS A 199 -10.74 7.64 20.35
N THR A 200 -11.59 6.65 20.67
CA THR A 200 -11.25 5.61 21.65
C THR A 200 -10.69 4.33 21.02
N ARG A 201 -10.95 4.10 19.74
CA ARG A 201 -10.56 2.86 19.04
C ARG A 201 -9.79 3.10 17.75
N ASN A 202 -9.47 4.37 17.43
CA ASN A 202 -8.81 4.76 16.19
C ASN A 202 -9.54 4.26 14.93
N ASN A 203 -10.85 4.06 15.01
CA ASN A 203 -11.64 3.47 13.94
C ASN A 203 -12.48 4.57 13.28
N LEU A 204 -12.00 5.00 12.11
CA LEU A 204 -12.54 6.16 11.39
C LEU A 204 -13.68 5.80 10.42
N PHE A 205 -13.90 4.51 10.18
CA PHE A 205 -14.84 4.03 9.14
C PHE A 205 -15.93 3.12 9.71
N GLY A 206 -16.09 3.08 11.03
CA GLY A 206 -17.10 2.23 11.69
C GLY A 206 -16.88 0.72 11.48
N LEU A 207 -15.66 0.30 11.16
CA LEU A 207 -15.39 -1.10 10.79
C LEU A 207 -15.67 -2.05 11.95
N ASN A 208 -16.34 -3.15 11.64
CA ASN A 208 -16.70 -4.17 12.61
C ASN A 208 -16.17 -5.55 12.21
N SER A 209 -16.24 -6.45 13.17
CA SER A 209 -15.94 -7.87 13.06
C SER A 209 -17.04 -8.67 13.75
N SER A 210 -16.95 -10.00 13.74
CA SER A 210 -17.84 -10.86 14.53
C SER A 210 -17.80 -10.54 16.04
N LYS A 211 -16.70 -9.96 16.54
CA LYS A 211 -16.50 -9.60 17.95
C LYS A 211 -16.82 -8.13 18.27
N GLY A 212 -17.51 -7.44 17.35
CA GLY A 212 -17.85 -6.02 17.48
C GLY A 212 -16.89 -5.10 16.73
N TYR A 213 -16.89 -3.80 17.08
CA TYR A 213 -16.06 -2.81 16.40
C TYR A 213 -14.57 -3.16 16.47
N VAL A 214 -13.84 -2.88 15.40
CA VAL A 214 -12.39 -3.08 15.38
C VAL A 214 -11.71 -1.94 16.15
N LYS A 215 -10.68 -2.26 16.95
CA LYS A 215 -9.75 -1.28 17.52
C LYS A 215 -8.45 -1.34 16.74
N PHE A 216 -8.00 -0.19 16.25
CA PHE A 216 -6.75 -0.05 15.53
C PHE A 216 -5.65 0.52 16.45
N ALA A 217 -4.40 0.16 16.15
CA ALA A 217 -3.25 0.73 16.84
C ALA A 217 -3.18 2.24 16.64
N THR A 218 -3.41 2.70 15.40
CA THR A 218 -3.42 4.10 15.01
C THR A 218 -4.54 4.39 14.01
N LYS A 219 -4.82 5.67 13.76
CA LYS A 219 -5.87 6.07 12.80
C LYS A 219 -5.45 5.77 11.35
N GLU A 220 -4.17 5.89 11.04
CA GLU A 220 -3.55 5.51 9.76
C GLU A 220 -3.79 4.03 9.45
N ALA A 221 -3.67 3.16 10.46
CA ALA A 221 -3.96 1.73 10.30
C ALA A 221 -5.45 1.50 9.93
N SER A 222 -6.36 2.33 10.44
CA SER A 222 -7.77 2.27 10.04
C SER A 222 -7.99 2.72 8.60
N VAL A 223 -7.26 3.74 8.12
CA VAL A 223 -7.30 4.20 6.71
C VAL A 223 -6.78 3.12 5.76
N ARG A 224 -5.61 2.55 6.05
CA ARG A 224 -5.03 1.48 5.23
C ARG A 224 -5.95 0.26 5.16
N ARG A 225 -6.54 -0.12 6.31
CA ARG A 225 -7.51 -1.22 6.35
C ARG A 225 -8.76 -0.93 5.52
N PHE A 226 -9.24 0.31 5.52
CA PHE A 226 -10.34 0.72 4.66
C PHE A 226 -9.97 0.58 3.18
N GLY A 227 -8.79 1.09 2.77
CA GLY A 227 -8.30 0.95 1.39
C GLY A 227 -8.23 -0.51 0.92
N GLU A 228 -7.68 -1.41 1.73
CA GLU A 228 -7.66 -2.85 1.45
C GLU A 228 -9.07 -3.43 1.24
N LEU A 229 -10.02 -3.05 2.09
CA LEU A 229 -11.40 -3.54 2.03
C LEU A 229 -12.12 -3.06 0.77
N ILE A 230 -11.97 -1.77 0.43
CA ILE A 230 -12.57 -1.19 -0.77
C ILE A 230 -11.96 -1.81 -2.02
N SER A 231 -10.63 -1.91 -2.08
CA SER A 231 -9.93 -2.55 -3.19
C SER A 231 -10.40 -3.99 -3.39
N LYS A 232 -10.34 -4.83 -2.34
CA LYS A 232 -10.65 -6.26 -2.46
C LYS A 232 -12.12 -6.55 -2.77
N ASN A 233 -13.05 -5.83 -2.15
CA ASN A 233 -14.45 -6.22 -2.16
C ASN A 233 -15.32 -5.42 -3.13
N TYR A 234 -14.79 -4.33 -3.69
CA TYR A 234 -15.54 -3.41 -4.53
C TYR A 234 -14.79 -3.11 -5.83
N ILE A 235 -13.71 -2.32 -5.77
CA ILE A 235 -12.99 -1.88 -6.97
C ILE A 235 -12.42 -3.07 -7.75
N GLY A 236 -11.75 -4.00 -7.07
CA GLY A 236 -11.23 -5.23 -7.67
C GLY A 236 -12.31 -6.19 -8.18
N LYS A 237 -13.59 -5.91 -7.90
CA LYS A 237 -14.76 -6.62 -8.44
C LYS A 237 -15.51 -5.80 -9.52
N GLY A 238 -14.94 -4.68 -9.98
CA GLY A 238 -15.55 -3.80 -10.99
C GLY A 238 -16.59 -2.81 -10.44
N LEU A 239 -16.74 -2.70 -9.13
CA LEU A 239 -17.61 -1.70 -8.48
C LEU A 239 -16.81 -0.41 -8.27
N THR A 240 -16.54 0.28 -9.37
CA THR A 240 -15.65 1.44 -9.41
C THR A 240 -16.35 2.78 -9.14
N THR A 241 -17.68 2.79 -9.02
CA THR A 241 -18.47 4.00 -8.77
C THR A 241 -19.05 4.02 -7.37
N ILE A 242 -19.20 5.19 -6.77
CA ILE A 242 -19.79 5.46 -5.46
C ILE A 242 -21.21 4.91 -5.41
N ASP A 243 -21.97 4.98 -6.51
CA ASP A 243 -23.32 4.40 -6.55
C ASP A 243 -23.27 2.86 -6.49
N LYS A 244 -22.35 2.23 -7.24
CA LYS A 244 -22.15 0.77 -7.20
C LYS A 244 -21.65 0.31 -5.83
N ILE A 245 -20.73 1.07 -5.23
CA ILE A 245 -20.23 0.82 -3.88
C ILE A 245 -21.36 0.99 -2.87
N GLY A 246 -22.09 2.10 -2.91
CA GLY A 246 -23.17 2.43 -1.98
C GLY A 246 -24.28 1.39 -1.96
N LYS A 247 -24.69 0.87 -3.13
CA LYS A 247 -25.67 -0.22 -3.23
C LYS A 247 -25.26 -1.48 -2.44
N LYS A 248 -23.96 -1.75 -2.33
CA LYS A 248 -23.43 -2.92 -1.62
C LYS A 248 -22.97 -2.62 -0.19
N TYR A 249 -22.44 -1.42 0.05
CA TYR A 249 -21.90 -0.98 1.35
C TYR A 249 -23.02 -0.51 2.30
N CYS A 250 -24.05 0.14 1.77
CA CYS A 250 -25.19 0.65 2.54
C CYS A 250 -26.54 0.43 1.81
N PRO A 251 -26.97 -0.82 1.59
CA PRO A 251 -28.17 -1.13 0.81
C PRO A 251 -29.48 -0.45 1.26
N PRO A 252 -29.76 -0.21 2.56
CA PRO A 252 -31.02 0.42 2.98
C PRO A 252 -31.05 1.95 2.88
N ASN A 253 -29.97 2.63 2.46
CA ASN A 253 -29.91 4.10 2.42
C ASN A 253 -29.44 4.64 1.06
N SER A 254 -30.41 4.97 0.21
CA SER A 254 -30.17 5.58 -1.12
C SER A 254 -29.45 6.93 -1.07
N LYS A 255 -29.42 7.61 0.10
CA LYS A 255 -28.78 8.93 0.25
C LYS A 255 -27.28 8.84 0.51
N TRP A 256 -26.72 7.66 0.83
CA TRP A 256 -25.30 7.53 1.17
C TRP A 256 -24.40 8.03 0.03
N ALA A 257 -24.64 7.57 -1.19
CA ALA A 257 -23.85 7.96 -2.36
C ALA A 257 -23.90 9.47 -2.61
N SER A 258 -25.09 10.08 -2.48
CA SER A 258 -25.26 11.53 -2.62
C SER A 258 -24.51 12.31 -1.55
N LYS A 259 -24.50 11.84 -0.29
CA LYS A 259 -23.74 12.49 0.80
C LYS A 259 -22.24 12.44 0.54
N VAL A 260 -21.72 11.28 0.14
CA VAL A 260 -20.29 11.11 -0.19
C VAL A 260 -19.90 12.06 -1.33
N LYS A 261 -20.64 12.05 -2.43
CA LYS A 261 -20.40 12.96 -3.56
C LYS A 261 -20.48 14.45 -3.16
N GLY A 262 -21.42 14.80 -2.28
CA GLY A 262 -21.54 16.15 -1.74
C GLY A 262 -20.30 16.59 -0.96
N ILE A 263 -19.79 15.72 -0.07
CA ILE A 263 -18.56 15.99 0.69
C ILE A 263 -17.36 16.11 -0.25
N MET A 264 -17.19 15.19 -1.20
CA MET A 264 -16.10 15.26 -2.19
C MET A 264 -16.11 16.57 -2.96
N LYS A 265 -17.29 17.02 -3.40
CA LYS A 265 -17.44 18.30 -4.12
C LYS A 265 -17.07 19.50 -3.24
N THR A 266 -17.40 19.48 -1.96
CA THR A 266 -17.01 20.52 -1.02
C THR A 266 -15.50 20.57 -0.82
N ASP A 267 -14.88 19.42 -0.52
CA ASP A 267 -13.43 19.33 -0.29
C ASP A 267 -12.65 19.70 -1.59
N TYR A 268 -13.13 19.27 -2.76
CA TYR A 268 -12.51 19.65 -4.05
C TYR A 268 -12.52 21.16 -4.28
N ARG A 269 -13.64 21.84 -3.96
CA ARG A 269 -13.75 23.31 -4.11
C ARG A 269 -12.86 24.09 -3.17
N SER A 270 -12.41 23.50 -2.05
CA SER A 270 -11.50 24.16 -1.13
C SER A 270 -10.04 24.07 -1.53
N THR A 271 -9.70 23.21 -2.50
CA THR A 271 -8.32 22.92 -2.91
C THR A 271 -8.06 23.11 -4.41
N ALA A 272 -9.07 23.51 -5.18
CA ALA A 272 -8.98 23.83 -6.61
C ALA A 272 -8.87 25.34 -6.81
#